data_AF-A0A0G4ENH1-F1
#
_entry.id   AF-A0A0G4ENH1-F1
#
_cell.length_a   1.000
_cell.length_b   1.000
_cell.length_c   1.000
_cell.angle_alpha   90.00
_cell.angle_beta   90.00
_cell.angle_gamma   90.00
#
_symmetry.space_group_name_H-M   'P 1'
#
loop_
_entity.id
_entity.type
_entity.pdbx_description
1 polymer ?
#
loop_
_entity_poly.entity_id
_entity_poly.type
_entity_poly.pdbx_seq_one_letter_code
_entity_poly.pdbx_strand_id
1 'polypeptide(L)'
;MANPGRTPWVRAYRHAYGGVLDGLLNQSPHQPPNRCTAVMACRWADRVEFRRLLLTPLDSPFVASITLITHTNMTHIVCVSAFTTEPPVGDASAAFTDRRPATAPLVGGLLRDAIANMVVGEAR
;
A
#
# COMPACT_ATOMS: atom_id res chain seq x y z
N MET A 1 -19.50 7.95 -10.42
CA MET A 1 -18.81 7.74 -9.12
C MET A 1 -17.36 8.14 -9.28
N ALA A 2 -16.86 9.03 -8.41
CA ALA A 2 -15.50 9.54 -8.49
C ALA A 2 -14.49 8.41 -8.30
N ASN A 3 -13.56 8.26 -9.23
CA ASN A 3 -12.43 7.33 -9.20
C ASN A 3 -11.48 7.75 -8.06
N PRO A 4 -11.55 7.15 -6.86
CA PRO A 4 -11.07 7.78 -5.63
C PRO A 4 -9.55 7.64 -5.43
N GLY A 5 -8.80 7.26 -6.47
CA GLY A 5 -7.36 7.05 -6.39
C GLY A 5 -6.94 5.94 -5.42
N ARG A 6 -7.90 5.20 -4.85
CA ARG A 6 -7.68 4.23 -3.79
C ARG A 6 -8.10 2.84 -4.24
N THR A 7 -7.29 1.82 -3.92
CA THR A 7 -7.66 0.42 -4.11
C THR A 7 -8.56 -0.07 -2.97
N PRO A 8 -9.42 -1.07 -3.20
CA PRO A 8 -10.09 -1.78 -2.12
C PRO A 8 -9.09 -2.27 -1.07
N TRP A 9 -9.56 -2.43 0.17
CA TRP A 9 -8.76 -3.05 1.22
C TRP A 9 -8.64 -4.55 0.95
N VAL A 10 -7.42 -5.05 0.96
CA VAL A 10 -7.14 -6.49 0.94
C VAL A 10 -6.61 -6.93 2.30
N ARG A 11 -6.94 -8.17 2.68
CA ARG A 11 -6.45 -8.79 3.91
C ARG A 11 -5.42 -9.83 3.53
N ALA A 12 -4.23 -9.74 4.10
CA ALA A 12 -3.16 -10.68 3.87
C ALA A 12 -2.56 -11.16 5.20
N TYR A 13 -2.07 -12.39 5.22
CA TYR A 13 -1.35 -12.92 6.37
C TYR A 13 -0.01 -12.21 6.54
N ARG A 14 0.27 -11.73 7.75
CA ARG A 14 1.46 -10.96 8.11
C ARG A 14 2.78 -11.63 7.71
N HIS A 15 2.85 -12.95 7.91
CA HIS A 15 4.06 -13.74 7.66
C HIS A 15 4.07 -14.47 6.32
N ALA A 16 3.04 -14.29 5.48
CA ALA A 16 3.01 -14.89 4.15
C ALA A 16 4.02 -14.23 3.20
N TYR A 17 4.24 -14.87 2.05
CA TYR A 17 5.03 -14.33 0.93
C TYR A 17 6.44 -13.84 1.31
N GLY A 18 7.12 -14.60 2.18
CA GLY A 18 8.47 -14.28 2.64
C GLY A 18 8.53 -13.19 3.70
N GLY A 19 7.43 -12.93 4.41
CA GLY A 19 7.41 -12.01 5.56
C GLY A 19 7.51 -10.52 5.19
N VAL A 20 7.17 -10.15 3.96
CA VAL A 20 7.24 -8.75 3.48
C VAL A 20 6.45 -7.81 4.38
N LEU A 21 5.21 -8.16 4.71
CA LEU A 21 4.36 -7.32 5.55
C LEU A 21 4.88 -7.24 6.99
N ASP A 22 5.38 -8.35 7.53
CA ASP A 22 6.03 -8.36 8.84
C ASP A 22 7.25 -7.42 8.88
N GLY A 23 8.13 -7.49 7.87
CA GLY A 23 9.27 -6.59 7.73
C GLY A 23 8.84 -5.13 7.63
N LEU A 24 7.85 -4.84 6.78
CA LEU A 24 7.29 -3.49 6.62
C LEU A 24 6.56 -2.97 7.86
N LEU A 25 6.13 -3.82 8.80
CA LEU A 25 5.53 -3.40 10.07
C LEU A 25 6.59 -3.20 11.16
N ASN A 26 7.62 -4.05 11.19
CA ASN A 26 8.65 -4.02 12.23
C ASN A 26 9.84 -3.09 11.94
N GLN A 27 10.01 -2.63 10.69
CA GLN A 27 11.08 -1.69 10.35
C GLN A 27 10.91 -0.36 11.10
N SER A 28 11.99 0.35 11.44
CA SER A 28 11.88 1.68 12.06
C SER A 28 11.26 2.69 11.08
N PRO A 29 10.28 3.53 11.48
CA PRO A 29 9.73 4.58 10.61
C PRO A 29 10.78 5.65 10.24
N HIS A 30 11.85 5.76 11.02
CA HIS A 30 12.97 6.68 10.74
C HIS A 30 13.95 6.14 9.70
N GLN A 31 13.77 4.89 9.26
CA GLN A 31 14.57 4.26 8.21
C GLN A 31 13.60 3.70 7.18
N PRO A 32 13.13 4.51 6.21
CA PRO A 32 12.20 4.04 5.20
C PRO A 32 12.74 2.81 4.45
N PRO A 33 11.89 1.81 4.15
CA PRO A 33 12.28 0.70 3.28
C PRO A 33 12.79 1.23 1.95
N ASN A 34 13.72 0.50 1.31
CA ASN A 34 14.12 0.81 -0.06
C ASN A 34 12.88 1.04 -0.92
N ARG A 35 12.84 2.16 -1.67
CA ARG A 35 11.72 2.65 -2.51
C ARG A 35 10.62 3.44 -1.78
N CYS A 36 10.66 3.58 -0.46
CA CYS A 36 9.82 4.55 0.26
C CYS A 36 10.57 5.87 0.46
N THR A 37 9.89 6.99 0.25
CA THR A 37 10.42 8.32 0.60
C THR A 37 10.32 8.56 2.11
N ALA A 38 9.18 8.20 2.69
CA ALA A 38 8.90 8.43 4.10
C ALA A 38 7.94 7.38 4.65
N VAL A 39 7.94 7.23 5.97
CA VAL A 39 7.03 6.35 6.68
C VAL A 39 6.39 7.08 7.83
N MET A 40 5.07 7.06 7.88
CA MET A 40 4.29 7.51 9.03
C MET A 40 3.75 6.29 9.76
N ALA A 41 3.87 6.28 11.08
CA ALA A 41 3.28 5.26 11.94
C ALA A 41 2.48 5.95 13.03
N CYS A 42 1.28 5.44 13.32
CA CYS A 42 0.52 5.86 14.48
C CYS A 42 -0.18 4.66 15.12
N ARG A 43 -0.43 4.78 16.43
CA ARG A 43 -1.23 3.82 17.18
C ARG A 43 -2.47 4.54 17.66
N TRP A 44 -3.63 3.95 17.39
CA TRP A 44 -4.93 4.49 17.80
C TRP A 44 -5.52 3.62 18.92
N ALA A 45 -5.77 4.25 20.07
CA ALA A 45 -6.42 3.67 21.24
C ALA A 45 -5.87 2.29 21.66
N ASP A 46 -4.56 2.08 21.51
CA ASP A 46 -3.82 0.83 21.77
C ASP A 46 -4.37 -0.43 21.09
N ARG A 47 -5.21 -0.26 20.07
CA ARG A 47 -5.94 -1.36 19.41
C ARG A 47 -5.64 -1.47 17.93
N VAL A 48 -5.27 -0.35 17.31
CA VAL A 48 -5.02 -0.29 15.87
C VAL A 48 -3.65 0.31 15.66
N GLU A 49 -2.80 -0.41 14.95
CA GLU A 49 -1.55 0.12 14.44
C GLU A 49 -1.74 0.44 12.96
N PHE A 50 -1.39 1.67 12.62
CA PHE A 50 -1.51 2.20 11.28
C PHE A 50 -0.12 2.57 10.79
N ARG A 51 0.19 2.15 9.57
CA ARG A 51 1.42 2.53 8.90
C ARG A 51 1.13 3.02 7.49
N ARG A 52 1.62 4.20 7.14
CA ARG A 52 1.57 4.72 5.77
C ARG A 52 2.97 4.82 5.20
N LEU A 53 3.20 4.11 4.10
CA LEU A 53 4.45 4.05 3.36
C LEU A 53 4.30 4.95 2.15
N LEU A 54 5.01 6.07 2.11
CA LEU A 54 4.97 7.03 1.01
C LEU A 54 5.94 6.56 -0.08
N LEU A 55 5.42 6.33 -1.29
CA LEU A 55 6.17 5.77 -2.43
C LEU A 55 6.76 6.85 -3.33
N THR A 56 6.14 8.02 -3.39
CA THR A 56 6.65 9.14 -4.17
C THR A 56 7.26 10.21 -3.26
N PRO A 57 8.33 10.88 -3.72
CA PRO A 57 8.80 12.11 -3.12
C PRO A 57 7.69 13.17 -2.97
N LEU A 58 7.77 14.04 -1.97
CA LEU A 58 6.76 15.08 -1.75
C LEU A 58 6.75 16.17 -2.84
N ASP A 59 7.82 16.29 -3.61
CA ASP A 59 7.97 17.15 -4.78
C ASP A 59 7.55 16.46 -6.09
N SER A 60 7.06 15.21 -6.02
CA SER A 60 6.49 14.52 -7.19
C SER A 60 5.17 15.18 -7.63
N PRO A 61 4.82 15.11 -8.92
CA PRO A 61 3.57 15.65 -9.45
C PRO A 61 2.31 14.96 -8.89
N PHE A 62 2.47 13.84 -8.19
CA PHE A 62 1.41 13.16 -7.46
C PHE A 62 1.96 12.42 -6.23
N VAL A 63 1.06 12.13 -5.31
CA VAL A 63 1.33 11.32 -4.11
C VAL A 63 0.91 9.89 -4.38
N ALA A 64 1.77 8.91 -4.12
CA ALA A 64 1.41 7.50 -4.01
C ALA A 64 1.83 6.95 -2.65
N SER A 65 0.97 6.14 -2.04
CA SER A 65 1.26 5.53 -0.74
C SER A 65 0.56 4.19 -0.55
N ILE A 66 1.12 3.36 0.32
CA ILE A 66 0.49 2.13 0.82
C ILE A 66 0.13 2.35 2.27
N THR A 67 -1.09 1.96 2.63
CA THR A 67 -1.54 1.94 4.01
C THR A 67 -1.62 0.50 4.50
N LEU A 68 -0.99 0.24 5.63
CA LEU A 68 -1.04 -1.00 6.40
C LEU A 68 -1.81 -0.74 7.68
N ILE A 69 -2.77 -1.61 8.01
CA ILE A 69 -3.50 -1.56 9.27
C ILE A 69 -3.44 -2.94 9.91
N THR A 70 -3.06 -2.99 11.19
CA THR A 70 -3.19 -4.18 12.02
C THR A 70 -4.03 -3.87 13.24
N HIS A 71 -4.74 -4.88 13.73
CA HIS A 71 -5.47 -4.81 14.98
C HIS A 71 -4.77 -5.67 16.03
N THR A 72 -4.68 -5.21 17.26
CA THR A 72 -4.00 -5.94 18.34
C THR A 72 -4.65 -7.29 18.67
N ASN A 73 -5.95 -7.45 18.38
CA ASN A 73 -6.66 -8.73 18.51
C ASN A 73 -6.52 -9.65 17.28
N MET A 74 -5.93 -9.17 16.18
CA MET A 74 -5.77 -9.89 14.92
C MET A 74 -4.39 -9.62 14.31
N THR A 75 -3.34 -9.84 15.10
CA THR A 75 -1.95 -9.50 14.73
C THR A 75 -1.40 -10.28 13.52
N HIS A 76 -2.04 -11.40 13.17
CA HIS A 76 -1.67 -12.24 12.04
C HIS A 76 -2.23 -11.76 10.70
N ILE A 77 -3.17 -10.81 10.70
CA ILE A 77 -3.77 -10.24 9.49
C ILE A 77 -3.38 -8.76 9.36
N VAL A 78 -2.99 -8.37 8.15
CA VAL A 78 -2.71 -6.99 7.78
C VAL A 78 -3.69 -6.57 6.70
N CYS A 79 -4.38 -5.46 6.92
CA CYS A 79 -5.20 -4.81 5.90
C CYS A 79 -4.30 -3.87 5.09
N VAL A 80 -4.32 -4.01 3.77
CA VAL A 80 -3.46 -3.27 2.84
C VAL A 80 -4.34 -2.53 1.82
N SER A 81 -4.01 -1.27 1.53
CA SER A 81 -4.63 -0.49 0.45
C SER A 81 -3.62 0.51 -0.13
N ALA A 82 -3.62 0.67 -1.44
CA ALA A 82 -2.87 1.71 -2.12
C ALA A 82 -3.74 2.96 -2.31
N PHE A 83 -3.13 4.13 -2.19
CA PHE A 83 -3.73 5.42 -2.47
C PHE A 83 -2.82 6.22 -3.37
N THR A 84 -3.40 6.89 -4.37
CA THR A 84 -2.68 7.77 -5.28
C THR A 84 -3.51 8.97 -5.71
N THR A 85 -2.84 10.10 -5.92
CA THR A 85 -3.39 11.30 -6.57
C THR A 85 -2.95 11.42 -8.03
N GLU A 86 -2.30 10.38 -8.59
CA GLU A 86 -2.00 10.31 -10.02
C GLU A 86 -3.29 10.59 -10.80
N PRO A 87 -3.28 11.42 -11.85
CA PRO A 87 -4.44 11.61 -12.72
C PRO A 87 -4.81 10.30 -13.44
N PRO A 88 -6.10 9.95 -13.59
CA PRO A 88 -6.46 8.69 -14.24
C PRO A 88 -6.27 8.81 -15.73
N VAL A 89 -5.74 7.75 -16.33
CA VAL A 89 -5.74 7.57 -17.77
C VAL A 89 -6.75 6.50 -18.17
N GLY A 90 -7.27 6.60 -19.40
CA GLY A 90 -8.20 5.62 -19.94
C GLY A 90 -9.58 5.62 -19.27
N ASP A 91 -10.24 4.46 -19.35
CA ASP A 91 -11.61 4.29 -18.87
C ASP A 91 -11.70 4.20 -17.33
N ALA A 92 -12.79 4.72 -16.76
CA ALA A 92 -12.98 4.76 -15.31
C ALA A 92 -13.15 3.37 -14.67
N SER A 93 -13.59 2.37 -15.45
CA SER A 93 -13.81 0.98 -15.03
C SER A 93 -12.61 0.06 -15.31
N ALA A 94 -11.57 0.54 -16.01
CA ALA A 94 -10.36 -0.23 -16.26
C ALA A 94 -9.64 -0.62 -14.95
N ALA A 95 -8.71 -1.58 -15.04
CA ALA A 95 -7.96 -2.05 -13.89
C ALA A 95 -7.17 -0.90 -13.24
N PHE A 96 -6.78 -1.06 -11.96
CA PHE A 96 -5.99 -0.02 -11.30
C PHE A 96 -4.64 0.19 -12.01
N THR A 97 -4.02 -0.89 -12.48
CA THR A 97 -2.76 -0.86 -13.25
C THR A 97 -2.88 -0.02 -14.52
N ASP A 98 -3.98 -0.19 -15.26
CA ASP A 98 -4.25 0.56 -16.49
C ASP A 98 -4.54 2.03 -16.21
N ARG A 99 -5.29 2.32 -15.14
CA ARG A 99 -5.68 3.69 -14.78
C ARG A 99 -4.55 4.49 -14.12
N ARG A 100 -3.58 3.80 -13.51
CA ARG A 100 -2.51 4.34 -12.65
C ARG A 100 -1.13 3.77 -13.05
N PRO A 101 -0.71 3.95 -14.31
CA PRO A 101 0.50 3.32 -14.83
C PRO A 101 1.78 3.74 -14.10
N ALA A 102 1.82 4.92 -13.46
CA ALA A 102 2.97 5.34 -12.67
C ALA A 102 2.93 4.79 -11.23
N THR A 103 1.74 4.70 -10.62
CA THR A 103 1.59 4.18 -9.24
C THR A 103 1.76 2.67 -9.17
N ALA A 104 1.18 1.93 -10.11
CA ALA A 104 1.17 0.47 -10.11
C ALA A 104 2.57 -0.16 -9.95
N PRO A 105 3.61 0.21 -10.72
CA PRO A 105 4.95 -0.36 -10.55
C PRO A 105 5.60 0.03 -9.22
N LEU A 106 5.24 1.18 -8.62
CA LEU A 106 5.73 1.54 -7.28
C LEU A 106 5.16 0.62 -6.20
N VAL A 107 3.86 0.31 -6.30
CA VAL A 107 3.18 -0.62 -5.40
C VAL A 107 3.78 -2.02 -5.54
N GLY A 108 3.92 -2.52 -6.77
CA GLY A 108 4.55 -3.83 -7.04
C GLY A 108 6.04 -3.88 -6.70
N GLY A 109 6.73 -2.74 -6.74
CA GLY A 109 8.12 -2.66 -6.34
C GLY A 109 8.34 -2.84 -4.84
N LEU A 110 7.38 -2.43 -4.02
CA LEU A 110 7.46 -2.51 -2.56
C LEU A 110 6.79 -3.78 -2.02
N LEU A 111 5.62 -4.11 -2.54
CA LEU A 111 4.89 -5.34 -2.22
C LEU A 111 5.33 -6.40 -3.22
N ARG A 112 5.89 -7.52 -2.77
CA ARG A 112 6.18 -8.66 -3.68
C ARG A 112 4.92 -9.05 -4.48
N ASP A 113 5.14 -9.60 -5.67
CA ASP A 113 4.14 -9.87 -6.71
C ASP A 113 2.79 -10.38 -6.19
N ALA A 114 2.78 -11.40 -5.32
CA ALA A 114 1.51 -11.95 -4.82
C ALA A 114 0.67 -10.95 -4.03
N ILE A 115 1.29 -10.11 -3.19
CA ILE A 115 0.58 -9.09 -2.41
C ILE A 115 0.24 -7.90 -3.30
N ALA A 116 1.15 -7.52 -4.21
CA ALA A 116 0.90 -6.48 -5.18
C ALA A 116 -0.34 -6.80 -6.03
N ASN A 117 -0.44 -8.02 -6.57
CA ASN A 117 -1.55 -8.46 -7.40
C ASN A 117 -2.89 -8.41 -6.66
N MET A 118 -2.92 -8.76 -5.37
CA MET A 118 -4.11 -8.57 -4.54
C MET A 118 -4.49 -7.08 -4.44
N VAL A 119 -3.51 -6.20 -4.22
CA VAL A 119 -3.74 -4.76 -4.01
C VAL A 119 -4.15 -4.03 -5.30
N VAL A 120 -3.45 -4.25 -6.41
CA VAL A 120 -3.71 -3.56 -7.70
C VAL A 120 -4.74 -4.29 -8.56
N GLY A 121 -5.18 -5.49 -8.14
CA GLY A 121 -6.26 -6.22 -8.79
C GLY A 121 -5.86 -6.90 -10.09
N GLU A 122 -4.77 -7.68 -10.07
CA GLU A 122 -4.55 -8.72 -11.07
C GLU A 122 -5.01 -10.06 -10.49
N ALA A 123 -6.28 -10.40 -10.67
CA ALA A 123 -6.69 -11.79 -10.66
C ALA A 123 -6.29 -12.38 -12.02
N ARG A 124 -5.37 -13.33 -12.02
CA ARG A 124 -5.27 -14.29 -13.13
C ARG A 124 -6.44 -15.26 -13.06
#